data_AF-A0ABD5PBK0-F1
#
_entry.id   AF-A0ABD5PBK0-F1
#
_cell.length_a   1.000
_cell.length_b   1.000
_cell.length_c   1.000
_cell.angle_alpha   90.00
_cell.angle_beta   90.00
_cell.angle_gamma   90.00
#
_symmetry.space_group_name_H-M   'P 1'
#
loop_
_entity.id
_entity.type
_entity.pdbx_description
1 polymer ?
#
loop_
_entity_poly.entity_id
_entity_poly.type
_entity_poly.pdbx_seq_one_letter_code
_entity_poly.pdbx_strand_id
1 'polypeptide(L)' 'MITGRCDHCDWRALAGSHPKMVQLYQNHLRADHPRAWLRG' A
#
# COMPACT_ATOMS: atom_id res chain seq x y z
N MET A 1 -8.58 -12.31 6.66
CA MET A 1 -7.30 -11.74 6.21
C MET A 1 -7.59 -10.79 5.07
N ILE A 2 -6.90 -9.65 5.01
CA ILE A 2 -7.12 -8.61 4.00
C ILE A 2 -5.93 -8.62 3.05
N THR A 3 -6.20 -8.51 1.76
CA THR A 3 -5.20 -8.49 0.71
C THR A 3 -5.14 -7.09 0.11
N GLY A 4 -3.97 -6.46 0.17
CA GLY A 4 -3.72 -5.19 -0.50
C GLY A 4 -2.96 -5.45 -1.80
N ARG A 5 -3.33 -4.71 -2.83
CA ARG A 5 -2.63 -4.68 -4.12
C ARG A 5 -2.41 -3.23 -4.51
N CYS A 6 -1.28 -2.92 -5.14
CA CYS A 6 -1.07 -1.62 -5.74
C CYS A 6 -1.55 -1.60 -7.20
N ASP A 7 -2.17 -0.49 -7.61
CA ASP A 7 -2.57 -0.27 -9.00
C ASP A 7 -1.41 0.26 -9.87
N HIS A 8 -0.32 0.71 -9.25
CA HIS A 8 0.84 1.29 -9.94
C HIS A 8 1.97 0.28 -10.19
N CYS A 9 2.00 -0.84 -9.46
CA CYS A 9 2.99 -1.89 -9.60
C CYS A 9 2.42 -3.25 -9.14
N ASP A 10 3.14 -4.36 -9.34
CA ASP A 10 2.67 -5.69 -8.90
C ASP A 10 2.84 -5.94 -7.38
N TRP A 11 2.92 -4.87 -6.57
CA TRP A 11 3.00 -5.03 -5.12
C TRP A 11 1.73 -5.66 -4.56
N ARG A 12 1.91 -6.68 -3.72
CA ARG A 12 0.85 -7.39 -3.02
C ARG A 12 1.27 -7.68 -1.59
N ALA A 13 0.36 -7.47 -0.65
CA ALA A 13 0.58 -7.81 0.74
C ALA A 13 -0.68 -8.38 1.40
N LEU A 14 -0.45 -9.20 2.42
CA LEU A 14 -1.48 -9.78 3.27
C LEU A 14 -1.39 -9.17 4.66
N ALA A 15 -2.52 -8.73 5.19
CA ALA A 15 -2.62 -8.16 6.53
C ALA A 15 -3.71 -8.83 7.36
N GLY A 16 -3.45 -8.98 8.66
CA GLY A 16 -4.42 -9.49 9.62
C GLY A 16 -5.54 -8.50 9.96
N SER A 17 -5.40 -7.23 9.60
CA SER A 17 -6.37 -6.17 9.93
C SER A 17 -6.28 -5.00 8.97
N HIS A 18 -7.39 -4.26 8.84
CA HIS A 18 -7.52 -3.11 7.93
C HIS A 18 -6.47 -2.01 8.18
N PRO A 19 -6.25 -1.53 9.42
CA PRO A 19 -5.24 -0.50 9.68
C PRO A 19 -3.81 -0.97 9.34
N LYS A 20 -3.52 -2.25 9.53
CA LYS A 20 -2.22 -2.84 9.16
C LYS A 20 -2.05 -2.86 7.64
N MET A 21 -3.12 -3.14 6.89
CA MET A 21 -3.08 -3.08 5.43
C MET A 21 -2.83 -1.66 4.92
N VAL A 22 -3.56 -0.68 5.47
CA VAL A 22 -3.39 0.73 5.10
C VAL A 22 -1.96 1.19 5.37
N GLN A 23 -1.40 0.82 6.53
CA GLN A 23 -0.02 1.19 6.86
C GLN A 23 1.00 0.57 5.89
N LEU A 24 0.85 -0.72 5.54
CA LEU A 24 1.70 -1.38 4.53
C LEU A 24 1.58 -0.71 3.17
N TYR A 25 0.36 -0.38 2.75
CA TYR A 25 0.09 0.26 1.46
C TYR A 25 0.69 1.67 1.40
N GLN A 26 0.49 2.48 2.44
CA GLN A 26 1.04 3.84 2.54
C GLN A 26 2.57 3.84 2.60
N ASN A 27 3.18 2.89 3.32
CA ASN A 27 4.62 2.75 3.38
C ASN A 27 5.20 2.36 2.01
N HIS A 28 4.55 1.43 1.31
CA HIS A 28 4.90 1.06 -0.06
C HIS A 28 4.78 2.27 -1.02
N LEU A 29 3.65 2.97 -1.01
CA LEU A 29 3.45 4.16 -1.84
C LEU A 29 4.51 5.22 -1.55
N ARG A 30 4.87 5.44 -0.28
CA ARG A 30 5.91 6.40 0.08
C ARG A 30 7.30 6.02 -0.46
N ALA A 31 7.65 4.75 -0.44
CA ALA A 31 8.95 4.26 -0.88
C ALA A 31 9.08 4.18 -2.41
N ASP A 32 8.05 3.64 -3.07
CA ASP A 32 8.11 3.25 -4.49
C ASP A 32 7.38 4.23 -5.41
N HIS A 33 6.33 4.87 -4.90
CA HIS A 33 5.46 5.78 -5.67
C HIS A 33 5.26 7.12 -4.96
N PRO A 34 6.34 7.86 -4.63
CA PRO A 34 6.23 9.11 -3.89
C PRO A 34 5.35 10.14 -4.61
N ARG A 35 5.29 10.10 -5.95
CA ARG A 35 4.39 10.95 -6.76
C ARG A 35 2.91 10.58 -6.63
N ALA A 36 2.59 9.29 -6.47
CA ALA A 36 1.22 8.85 -6.21
C ALA A 36 0.84 9.10 -4.74
N TRP A 37 1.79 8.97 -3.83
CA TRP A 37 1.63 9.28 -2.41
C TRP A 37 1.38 10.78 -2.15
N LEU A 38 2.09 11.66 -2.87
CA LEU A 38 1.98 13.12 -2.73
C LEU A 38 0.73 13.73 -3.39
N ARG A 39 -0.03 12.98 -4.20
CA ARG A 39 -1.32 13.42 -4.78
C ARG A 39 -2.50 13.12 -3.84
N GLY A 40 -2.28 13.25 -2.53
CA GLY A 40 -3.33 13.22 -1.51
C GLY A 40 -4.11 14.53 -1.45
#